data_AF-A0A2A4JBC8-F1
#
_entry.id   AF-A0A2A4JBC8-F1
#
_cell.length_a   1.000
_cell.length_b   1.000
_cell.length_c   1.000
_cell.angle_alpha   90.00
_cell.angle_beta   90.00
_cell.angle_gamma   90.00
#
_symmetry.space_group_name_H-M   'P 1'
#
loop_
_entity.id
_entity.type
_entity.pdbx_description
1 polymer ?
#
loop_
_entity_poly.entity_id
_entity_poly.type
_entity_poly.pdbx_seq_one_letter_code
_entity_poly.pdbx_strand_id
1 'polypeptide(L)'
;MARVHITILFVLAAKLVSGDVAAPKPKKVLDTTMNPAYIPVEEKHGSFWKKSAAQTLKAKLAEQPNTNKAKNGILFIGDGMSLATIMAARTFSGQLQQSLGEESVLDFENFPVVGLAR
;
A
#
# COMPACT_ATOMS: atom_id res chain seq x y z
N MET A 1 36.62 36.28 -30.84
CA MET A 1 37.22 35.26 -29.96
C MET A 1 37.06 35.69 -28.49
N ALA A 2 36.93 34.72 -27.59
CA ALA A 2 36.96 34.83 -26.12
C ALA A 2 35.77 35.50 -25.39
N ARG A 3 34.62 34.80 -25.30
CA ARG A 3 33.56 35.06 -24.30
C ARG A 3 32.86 33.78 -23.83
N VAL A 4 33.62 32.81 -23.36
CA VAL A 4 33.14 31.64 -22.61
C VAL A 4 34.32 31.28 -21.73
N HIS A 5 34.36 31.56 -20.42
CA HIS A 5 35.31 30.98 -19.43
C HIS A 5 35.14 31.56 -17.99
N ILE A 6 33.92 31.88 -17.53
CA ILE A 6 33.70 32.29 -16.11
C ILE A 6 32.64 31.48 -15.35
N THR A 7 31.95 30.51 -15.97
CA THR A 7 30.86 29.76 -15.31
C THR A 7 31.20 28.30 -14.98
N ILE A 8 32.47 27.96 -14.75
CA ILE A 8 32.89 26.57 -14.41
C ILE A 8 33.48 26.45 -12.99
N LEU A 9 33.62 27.54 -12.23
CA LEU A 9 34.29 27.52 -10.91
C LEU A 9 33.34 27.52 -9.69
N PHE A 10 32.05 27.22 -9.83
CA PHE A 10 31.13 27.14 -8.68
C PHE A 10 30.42 25.79 -8.50
N VAL A 11 30.63 24.81 -9.39
CA VAL A 11 29.91 23.53 -9.34
C VAL A 11 30.71 22.41 -8.66
N LEU A 12 32.00 22.62 -8.35
CA LEU A 12 32.88 21.52 -7.91
C LEU A 12 33.04 21.35 -6.38
N ALA A 13 32.51 22.26 -5.55
CA ALA A 13 32.72 22.18 -4.09
C ALA A 13 31.71 21.30 -3.33
N ALA A 14 30.60 20.87 -3.95
CA ALA A 14 29.51 20.19 -3.23
C ALA A 14 29.59 18.64 -3.22
N LYS A 15 30.68 18.02 -3.72
CA LYS A 15 30.76 16.55 -3.90
C LYS A 15 31.75 15.81 -3.00
N LEU A 16 32.20 16.39 -1.89
CA LEU A 16 33.04 15.70 -0.92
C LEU A 16 32.51 15.91 0.49
N VAL A 17 31.46 15.16 0.83
CA VAL A 17 31.20 14.50 2.12
C VAL A 17 30.08 13.48 1.81
N SER A 18 30.46 12.35 1.22
CA SER A 18 29.68 11.12 1.37
C SER A 18 30.40 10.33 2.45
N GLY A 19 30.01 10.57 3.70
CA GLY A 19 30.28 9.60 4.75
C GLY A 19 29.42 8.39 4.44
N ASP A 20 30.05 7.24 4.20
CA ASP A 20 29.40 5.94 4.17
C ASP A 20 28.88 5.61 5.59
N VAL A 21 27.79 6.27 5.99
CA VAL A 21 26.93 5.71 7.04
C VAL A 21 26.16 4.62 6.33
N ALA A 22 26.67 3.39 6.44
CA ALA A 22 25.94 2.20 6.03
C ALA A 22 24.51 2.32 6.56
N ALA A 23 23.56 2.54 5.65
CA ALA A 23 22.16 2.62 6.00
C ALA A 23 21.81 1.37 6.83
N PRO A 24 21.16 1.52 7.99
CA PRO A 24 20.83 0.37 8.82
C PRO A 24 20.02 -0.60 7.96
N LYS A 25 20.48 -1.85 7.89
CA LYS A 25 19.79 -2.90 7.13
C LYS A 25 18.33 -2.91 7.58
N PRO A 26 17.35 -2.94 6.66
CA PRO A 26 15.94 -2.93 7.03
C PRO A 26 15.68 -4.09 7.98
N LYS A 27 15.14 -3.79 9.17
CA LYS A 27 14.76 -4.82 10.14
C LYS A 27 13.78 -5.78 9.47
N LYS A 28 13.91 -7.09 9.72
CA LYS A 28 12.93 -8.05 9.19
C LYS A 28 11.57 -7.68 9.75
N VAL A 29 10.55 -7.89 8.94
CA VAL A 29 9.15 -7.52 9.25
C VAL A 29 8.69 -8.09 10.60
N LEU A 30 9.14 -9.30 10.96
CA LEU A 30 8.89 -9.92 12.27
C LEU A 30 9.63 -9.28 13.46
N ASP A 31 10.71 -8.54 13.21
CA ASP A 31 11.54 -7.89 14.24
C ASP A 31 11.05 -6.46 14.54
N THR A 32 10.09 -5.96 13.76
CA THR A 32 9.38 -4.72 14.05
C THR A 32 8.38 -5.05 15.15
N THR A 33 8.72 -4.71 16.40
CA THR A 33 7.76 -4.77 17.50
C THR A 33 6.60 -3.83 17.18
N MET A 34 5.51 -4.40 16.67
CA MET A 34 4.26 -3.68 16.46
C MET A 34 3.80 -3.21 17.84
N ASN A 35 3.89 -1.91 18.09
CA ASN A 35 3.41 -1.35 19.34
C ASN A 35 1.88 -1.38 19.27
N PRO A 36 1.18 -2.20 20.08
CA PRO A 36 -0.27 -2.37 19.99
C PRO A 36 -1.06 -1.07 20.24
N ALA A 37 -0.38 0.01 20.66
CA ALA A 37 -0.97 1.33 20.89
C ALA A 37 -0.77 2.34 19.73
N TYR A 38 -0.12 1.97 18.63
CA TYR A 38 0.08 2.90 17.51
C TYR A 38 -1.18 2.99 16.64
N ILE A 39 -1.79 4.18 16.63
CA ILE A 39 -2.90 4.55 15.73
C ILE A 39 -2.42 5.75 14.91
N PRO A 40 -2.52 5.71 13.57
CA PRO A 40 -2.19 6.85 12.72
C PRO A 40 -2.93 8.11 13.17
N VAL A 41 -2.27 9.26 13.12
CA VAL A 41 -2.82 10.50 13.70
C VAL A 41 -4.12 10.91 13.00
N GLU A 42 -4.17 10.70 11.69
CA GLU A 42 -5.31 10.92 10.81
C GLU A 42 -6.53 10.07 11.22
N GLU A 43 -6.34 8.80 11.59
CA GLU A 43 -7.42 7.88 11.96
C GLU A 43 -8.08 8.24 13.29
N LYS A 44 -7.39 9.02 14.15
CA LYS A 44 -7.97 9.55 15.40
C LYS A 44 -9.08 10.57 15.15
N HIS A 45 -9.13 11.15 13.94
CA HIS A 45 -10.11 12.16 13.59
C HIS A 45 -11.26 11.56 12.78
N GLY A 46 -12.51 11.74 13.24
CA GLY A 46 -13.70 11.23 12.55
C GLY A 46 -13.88 11.76 11.11
N SER A 47 -13.25 12.89 10.75
CA SER A 47 -13.22 13.41 9.38
C SER A 47 -12.53 12.46 8.40
N PHE A 48 -11.51 11.73 8.84
CA PHE A 48 -10.81 10.72 8.04
C PHE A 48 -11.78 9.62 7.58
N TRP A 49 -12.51 9.02 8.52
CA TRP A 49 -13.49 7.97 8.26
C TRP A 49 -14.66 8.46 7.40
N LYS A 50 -15.15 9.68 7.64
CA LYS A 50 -16.20 10.30 6.80
C LYS A 50 -15.73 10.49 5.36
N LYS A 51 -14.49 10.94 5.16
CA LYS A 51 -13.90 11.11 3.83
C LYS A 51 -13.75 9.77 3.12
N SER A 52 -13.21 8.76 3.80
CA SER A 52 -13.07 7.40 3.26
C SER A 52 -14.42 6.82 2.83
N ALA A 53 -15.43 6.89 3.71
CA ALA A 53 -16.79 6.42 3.41
C ALA A 53 -17.42 7.15 2.20
N ALA A 54 -17.28 8.47 2.12
CA ALA A 54 -17.79 9.25 0.99
C ALA A 54 -17.11 8.87 -0.34
N GLN A 55 -15.80 8.60 -0.31
CA GLN A 55 -15.05 8.13 -1.48
C GLN A 55 -15.51 6.73 -1.91
N THR A 56 -15.65 5.80 -0.97
CA THR A 56 -16.15 4.44 -1.24
C THR A 56 -17.55 4.46 -1.83
N LEU A 57 -18.47 5.26 -1.27
CA LEU A 57 -19.82 5.40 -1.80
C LEU A 57 -19.81 5.97 -3.21
N LYS A 58 -19.03 7.03 -3.47
CA LYS A 58 -18.90 7.62 -4.80
C LYS A 58 -18.36 6.61 -5.82
N ALA A 59 -17.35 5.83 -5.44
CA ALA A 59 -16.78 4.79 -6.31
C ALA A 59 -17.84 3.73 -6.64
N LYS A 60 -18.58 3.24 -5.63
CA LYS A 60 -19.62 2.21 -5.81
C LYS A 60 -20.79 2.69 -6.67
N LEU A 61 -21.22 3.94 -6.51
CA LEU A 61 -22.28 4.53 -7.36
C LEU A 61 -21.84 4.74 -8.82
N ALA A 62 -20.53 4.82 -9.08
CA ALA A 62 -19.99 4.96 -10.42
C ALA A 62 -19.76 3.63 -11.14
N GLU A 63 -19.82 2.49 -10.43
CA GLU A 63 -19.63 1.16 -11.01
C GLU A 63 -20.78 0.83 -11.98
N GLN A 64 -20.42 0.31 -13.15
CA GLN A 64 -21.37 -0.16 -14.17
C GLN A 64 -21.24 -1.69 -14.32
N PRO A 65 -22.32 -2.46 -14.12
CA PRO A 65 -22.27 -3.91 -14.28
C PRO A 65 -21.91 -4.31 -15.72
N ASN A 66 -20.97 -5.24 -15.87
CA ASN A 66 -20.70 -5.84 -17.17
C ASN A 66 -21.77 -6.90 -17.48
N THR A 67 -22.68 -6.59 -18.42
CA THR A 67 -23.77 -7.49 -18.84
C THR A 67 -23.43 -8.31 -20.10
N ASN A 68 -22.21 -8.19 -20.61
CA ASN A 68 -21.77 -8.95 -21.78
C ASN A 68 -21.60 -10.45 -21.45
N LYS A 69 -21.72 -11.30 -22.47
CA LYS A 69 -21.42 -12.73 -22.33
C LYS A 69 -19.91 -12.94 -22.14
N ALA A 70 -19.52 -13.63 -21.07
CA ALA A 70 -18.13 -13.97 -20.82
C ALA A 70 -17.60 -14.95 -21.88
N LYS A 71 -16.41 -14.67 -22.43
CA LYS A 71 -15.71 -15.55 -23.37
C LYS A 71 -14.87 -16.62 -22.65
N ASN A 72 -14.28 -16.26 -21.52
CA ASN A 72 -13.39 -17.10 -20.72
C ASN A 72 -13.82 -17.05 -19.26
N GLY A 73 -13.50 -18.08 -18.49
CA GLY A 73 -13.63 -18.11 -17.04
C GLY A 73 -12.31 -18.51 -16.39
N ILE A 74 -11.94 -17.84 -15.31
CA ILE A 74 -10.80 -18.18 -14.46
C ILE A 74 -11.34 -18.38 -13.05
N LEU A 75 -11.01 -19.51 -12.44
CA LEU A 75 -11.41 -19.83 -11.07
C LEU A 75 -10.16 -19.98 -10.20
N PHE A 76 -10.08 -19.18 -9.15
CA PHE A 76 -9.07 -19.31 -8.11
C PHE A 76 -9.69 -20.04 -6.91
N ILE A 77 -9.06 -21.12 -6.46
CA ILE A 77 -9.50 -21.90 -5.29
C ILE A 77 -8.40 -21.79 -4.23
N GLY A 78 -8.75 -21.18 -3.10
CA GLY A 78 -7.92 -21.22 -1.89
C GLY A 78 -8.36 -22.37 -1.01
N ASP A 79 -7.64 -23.49 -1.05
CA ASP A 79 -7.90 -24.61 -0.13
C ASP A 79 -7.62 -24.19 1.32
N GLY A 80 -8.57 -24.46 2.23
CA GLY A 80 -8.48 -24.04 3.63
C GLY A 80 -8.52 -22.52 3.86
N MET A 81 -8.88 -21.71 2.85
CA MET A 81 -8.89 -20.25 2.96
C MET A 81 -10.18 -19.73 3.62
N SER A 82 -10.27 -19.90 4.94
CA SER A 82 -11.33 -19.31 5.75
C SER A 82 -11.25 -17.77 5.79
N LEU A 83 -12.31 -17.10 6.26
CA LEU A 83 -12.28 -15.65 6.47
C LEU A 83 -11.16 -15.21 7.43
N ALA A 84 -10.88 -16.01 8.47
CA ALA A 84 -9.78 -15.74 9.39
C ALA A 84 -8.41 -15.85 8.70
N THR A 85 -8.27 -16.82 7.79
CA THR A 85 -7.06 -16.98 6.97
C THR A 85 -6.85 -15.77 6.05
N ILE A 86 -7.92 -15.25 5.44
CA ILE A 86 -7.89 -14.03 4.61
C ILE A 86 -7.42 -12.83 5.44
N MET A 87 -8.00 -12.63 6.64
CA MET A 87 -7.60 -11.53 7.53
C MET A 87 -6.14 -11.63 7.96
N ALA A 88 -5.67 -12.82 8.33
CA ALA A 88 -4.26 -13.04 8.69
C ALA A 88 -3.33 -12.75 7.51
N ALA A 89 -3.69 -13.21 6.30
CA ALA A 89 -2.93 -12.95 5.08
C ALA A 89 -2.89 -11.46 4.73
N ARG A 90 -4.00 -10.75 4.91
CA ARG A 90 -4.07 -9.30 4.76
C ARG A 90 -3.08 -8.61 5.70
N THR A 91 -3.21 -8.81 7.01
CA THR A 91 -2.31 -8.19 7.99
C THR A 91 -0.85 -8.50 7.69
N PHE A 92 -0.53 -9.77 7.39
CA PHE A 92 0.81 -10.18 7.04
C PHE A 92 1.33 -9.49 5.76
N SER A 93 0.50 -9.35 4.73
CA SER A 93 0.85 -8.67 3.48
C SER A 93 1.20 -7.20 3.71
N GLY A 94 0.40 -6.45 4.47
CA GLY A 94 0.73 -5.05 4.77
C GLY A 94 1.95 -4.91 5.68
N GLN A 95 2.16 -5.82 6.63
CA GLN A 95 3.39 -5.86 7.43
C GLN A 95 4.63 -6.09 6.55
N LEU A 96 4.55 -6.96 5.54
CA LEU A 96 5.63 -7.17 4.58
C LEU A 96 6.01 -5.89 3.83
N GLN A 97 5.05 -4.97 3.67
CA GLN A 97 5.24 -3.65 3.06
C GLN A 97 5.65 -2.55 4.06
N GLN A 98 5.96 -2.92 5.31
CA GLN A 98 6.27 -1.99 6.42
C GLN A 98 5.10 -1.09 6.84
N SER A 99 3.88 -1.50 6.55
CA SER A 99 2.63 -0.85 6.99
C SER A 99 2.05 -1.53 8.23
N LEU A 100 0.91 -1.06 8.76
CA LEU A 100 0.31 -1.66 9.96
C LEU A 100 -0.32 -3.03 9.67
N GLY A 101 -0.82 -3.23 8.46
CA GLY A 101 -1.32 -4.51 7.97
C GLY A 101 -2.82 -4.52 7.77
N GLU A 102 -3.59 -4.01 8.72
CA GLU A 102 -5.06 -4.07 8.73
C GLU A 102 -5.72 -3.29 7.59
N GLU A 103 -5.07 -2.21 7.17
CA GLU A 103 -5.43 -1.31 6.07
C GLU A 103 -5.06 -1.86 4.70
N SER A 104 -4.24 -2.90 4.64
CA SER A 104 -3.87 -3.50 3.36
C SER A 104 -5.06 -4.23 2.74
N VAL A 105 -5.02 -4.38 1.43
CA VAL A 105 -6.09 -5.02 0.64
C VAL A 105 -5.45 -6.08 -0.23
N LEU A 106 -6.00 -7.29 -0.20
CA LEU A 106 -5.54 -8.36 -1.08
C LEU A 106 -6.15 -8.17 -2.48
N ASP A 107 -5.47 -8.64 -3.54
CA ASP A 107 -5.90 -8.36 -4.92
C ASP A 107 -7.34 -8.80 -5.23
N PHE A 108 -7.76 -9.94 -4.70
CA PHE A 108 -9.12 -10.46 -4.90
C PHE A 108 -10.19 -9.67 -4.12
N GLU A 109 -9.82 -8.88 -3.12
CA GLU A 109 -10.76 -8.03 -2.37
C GLU A 109 -11.15 -6.77 -3.16
N ASN A 110 -10.37 -6.43 -4.18
CA ASN A 110 -10.72 -5.39 -5.15
C ASN A 110 -11.75 -5.85 -6.19
N PHE A 111 -12.12 -7.14 -6.19
CA PHE A 111 -13.17 -7.61 -7.09
C PHE A 111 -14.51 -6.94 -6.76
N PRO A 112 -15.31 -6.59 -7.78
CA PRO A 112 -16.48 -5.73 -7.59
C PRO A 112 -17.61 -6.42 -6.81
N VAL A 113 -17.61 -7.75 -6.76
CA VAL A 113 -18.67 -8.57 -6.17
C VAL A 113 -18.11 -9.59 -5.20
N VAL A 114 -18.81 -9.80 -4.09
CA VAL A 114 -18.50 -10.80 -3.07
C VAL A 114 -19.77 -11.58 -2.72
N GLY A 115 -19.61 -12.86 -2.37
CA GLY A 115 -20.71 -13.71 -1.90
C GLY A 115 -20.18 -14.74 -0.91
N LEU A 116 -21.07 -15.28 -0.07
CA LEU A 116 -20.76 -16.35 0.87
C LEU A 116 -21.23 -17.68 0.30
N ALA A 117 -20.38 -18.70 0.37
CA ALA A 117 -20.71 -20.08 0.03
C ALA A 117 -21.13 -20.85 1.30
N ARG A 118 -21.97 -21.87 1.12
CA ARG A 118 -22.47 -22.74 2.20
C ARG A 118 -21.76 -24.08 2.21
#